data_AF-A0A7Y2SL05-F1
#
_entry.id   AF-A0A7Y2SL05-F1
#
_cell.length_a   1.000
_cell.length_b   1.000
_cell.length_c   1.000
_cell.angle_alpha   90.00
_cell.angle_beta   90.00
_cell.angle_gamma   90.00
#
_symmetry.space_group_name_H-M   'P 1'
#
loop_
_entity.id
_entity.type
_entity.pdbx_description
1 polymer ?
#
loop_
_entity_poly.entity_id
_entity_poly.type
_entity_poly.pdbx_seq_one_letter_code
_entity_poly.pdbx_strand_id
1 'polypeptide(L)'
;MTLSEALASARYIVDADGRKTEVVIPVETWQHVLTTYERLITLLEDREDREILSGWLANRTAGRETLISLDDLERELISDGLLPG
;
A
#
# COMPACT_ATOMS: atom_id res chain seq x y z
N MET A 1 11.32 -17.02 10.06
CA MET A 1 9.94 -17.28 10.49
C MET A 1 9.02 -16.73 9.42
N THR A 2 7.97 -17.45 9.05
CA THR A 2 6.90 -16.94 8.20
C THR A 2 5.82 -16.26 9.05
N LEU A 3 4.99 -15.41 8.45
CA LEU A 3 3.84 -14.81 9.17
C LEU A 3 2.92 -15.90 9.77
N SER A 4 2.70 -17.00 9.05
CA SER A 4 1.88 -18.12 9.52
C SER A 4 2.49 -18.81 10.75
N GLU A 5 3.80 -19.00 10.77
CA GLU A 5 4.52 -19.54 11.95
C GLU A 5 4.46 -18.57 13.13
N ALA A 6 4.59 -17.26 12.86
CA ALA A 6 4.49 -16.21 13.86
C ALA A 6 3.10 -16.22 14.53
N LEU A 7 2.04 -16.27 13.72
CA LEU A 7 0.66 -16.31 14.19
C LEU A 7 0.31 -17.64 14.89
N ALA A 8 0.89 -18.76 14.47
CA ALA A 8 0.70 -20.04 15.12
C ALA A 8 1.26 -20.08 16.56
N SER A 9 2.23 -19.22 16.88
CA SER A 9 2.78 -19.09 18.24
C SER A 9 1.93 -18.24 19.19
N ALA A 10 0.87 -17.59 18.67
CA ALA A 10 0.03 -16.70 19.44
C ALA A 10 -0.78 -17.45 20.49
N ARG A 11 -0.80 -16.90 21.70
CA ARG A 11 -1.66 -17.34 22.80
C ARG A 11 -2.85 -16.40 22.91
N TYR A 12 -3.96 -16.88 23.44
CA TYR A 12 -5.16 -16.08 23.61
C TYR A 12 -5.57 -16.03 25.07
N ILE A 13 -6.01 -14.87 25.52
CA ILE A 13 -6.77 -14.73 26.75
C ILE A 13 -8.23 -14.98 26.38
N VAL A 14 -8.92 -15.77 27.20
CA VAL A 14 -10.32 -16.13 27.01
C VAL A 14 -11.16 -15.61 28.17
N ASP A 15 -12.34 -15.09 27.84
CA ASP A 15 -13.33 -14.69 28.84
C ASP A 15 -14.08 -15.89 29.45
N ALA A 16 -15.00 -15.60 30.37
CA ALA A 16 -15.79 -16.62 31.05
C ALA A 16 -16.73 -17.39 30.10
N ASP A 17 -17.07 -16.82 28.94
CA ASP A 17 -17.88 -17.46 27.89
C ASP A 17 -17.02 -18.24 26.88
N GLY A 18 -15.69 -18.30 27.09
CA GLY A 18 -14.73 -18.97 26.22
C GLY A 18 -14.39 -18.18 24.95
N ARG A 19 -14.74 -16.90 24.86
CA ARG A 19 -14.40 -16.05 23.73
C ARG A 19 -12.99 -15.52 23.88
N LYS A 20 -12.24 -15.49 22.77
CA LYS A 20 -10.89 -14.91 22.71
C LYS A 20 -11.02 -13.38 22.73
N THR A 21 -10.52 -12.75 23.78
CA THR A 21 -10.61 -11.30 23.99
C THR A 21 -9.31 -10.58 23.68
N GLU A 22 -8.18 -11.20 24.00
CA GLU A 22 -6.85 -10.66 23.70
C GLU A 22 -5.93 -11.71 23.11
N VAL A 23 -4.89 -11.24 22.44
CA VAL A 23 -3.80 -12.05 21.90
C VAL A 23 -2.49 -11.69 22.60
N VAL A 24 -1.76 -12.72 23.04
CA VAL A 24 -0.45 -12.60 23.67
C VAL A 24 0.57 -13.24 22.73
N ILE A 25 1.52 -12.43 22.29
CA ILE A 25 2.58 -12.83 21.36
C ILE A 25 3.93 -12.35 21.93
N PRO A 26 5.02 -13.10 21.70
CA PRO A 26 6.35 -12.60 22.00
C PRO A 26 6.63 -11.29 21.25
N VAL A 27 7.37 -10.37 21.88
CA VAL A 27 7.68 -9.05 21.30
C VAL A 27 8.40 -9.18 19.95
N GLU A 28 9.35 -10.11 19.84
CA GLU A 28 10.07 -10.40 18.60
C GLU A 28 9.12 -10.86 17.49
N THR A 29 8.16 -11.72 17.82
CA THR A 29 7.10 -12.17 16.91
C THR A 29 6.24 -10.99 16.45
N TRP A 30 5.85 -10.09 17.36
CA TRP A 30 5.08 -8.90 17.03
C TRP A 30 5.82 -7.96 16.08
N GLN A 31 7.11 -7.69 16.36
CA GLN A 31 7.95 -6.87 15.48
C GLN A 31 8.04 -7.47 14.08
N HIS A 32 8.17 -8.80 13.98
CA HIS A 32 8.20 -9.48 12.70
C HIS A 32 6.88 -9.35 11.92
N VAL A 33 5.74 -9.44 12.61
CA VAL A 33 4.41 -9.19 12.03
C VAL A 33 4.31 -7.77 11.50
N LEU A 34 4.74 -6.77 12.30
CA LEU A 34 4.72 -5.35 11.89
C LEU A 34 5.58 -5.09 10.65
N THR A 35 6.84 -5.55 10.64
CA THR A 35 7.71 -5.39 9.46
C THR A 35 7.13 -6.06 8.21
N THR A 36 6.50 -7.23 8.38
CA THR A 36 5.84 -7.92 7.26
C THR A 36 4.65 -7.13 6.74
N TYR A 37 3.87 -6.53 7.65
CA TYR A 37 2.72 -5.70 7.31
C TYR A 37 3.13 -4.40 6.60
N GLU A 38 4.14 -3.69 7.09
CA GLU A 38 4.70 -2.50 6.44
C GLU A 38 5.16 -2.83 5.01
N ARG A 39 5.89 -3.93 4.85
CA ARG A 39 6.33 -4.40 3.53
C ARG A 39 5.15 -4.74 2.62
N LEU A 40 4.09 -5.33 3.15
CA LEU A 40 2.90 -5.65 2.37
C LEU A 40 2.22 -4.38 1.86
N ILE A 41 2.11 -3.32 2.69
CA ILE A 41 1.56 -2.03 2.28
C ILE A 41 2.37 -1.48 1.10
N THR A 42 3.70 -1.39 1.24
CA THR A 42 4.55 -0.88 0.15
C THR A 42 4.38 -1.69 -1.14
N LEU A 43 4.26 -3.02 -1.05
CA LEU A 43 4.05 -3.86 -2.24
C LEU A 43 2.66 -3.65 -2.87
N LEU A 44 1.65 -3.32 -2.08
CA LEU A 44 0.31 -3.00 -2.58
C LEU A 44 0.30 -1.63 -3.27
N GLU A 45 0.94 -0.62 -2.68
CA GLU A 45 1.11 0.71 -3.29
C GLU A 45 1.88 0.60 -4.62
N ASP A 46 3.03 -0.10 -4.62
CA ASP A 46 3.80 -0.38 -5.84
C ASP A 46 2.97 -1.08 -6.93
N ARG A 47 2.05 -1.97 -6.52
CA ARG A 47 1.19 -2.69 -7.44
C ARG A 47 0.13 -1.76 -8.01
N GLU A 48 -0.51 -0.94 -7.18
CA GLU A 48 -1.50 0.04 -7.60
C GLU A 48 -0.90 1.02 -8.60
N ASP A 49 0.30 1.57 -8.32
CA ASP A 49 1.02 2.47 -9.23
C ASP A 49 1.28 1.83 -10.60
N ARG A 50 1.70 0.56 -10.61
CA ARG A 50 1.92 -0.18 -11.87
C ARG A 50 0.62 -0.43 -12.62
N GLU A 51 -0.46 -0.72 -11.92
CA GLU A 51 -1.79 -0.91 -12.52
C GLU A 51 -2.30 0.41 -13.13
N ILE A 52 -2.15 1.54 -12.43
CA ILE A 52 -2.47 2.88 -12.93
C ILE A 52 -1.66 3.19 -14.20
N LEU A 53 -0.34 3.04 -14.14
CA LEU A 53 0.53 3.31 -15.29
C LEU A 53 0.21 2.41 -16.48
N SER A 54 0.01 1.12 -16.25
CA SER A 54 -0.30 0.17 -17.32
C SER A 54 -1.67 0.43 -17.95
N GLY A 55 -2.67 0.81 -17.14
CA GLY A 55 -3.99 1.23 -17.61
C GLY A 55 -3.93 2.49 -18.47
N TRP A 56 -3.18 3.50 -18.02
CA TRP A 56 -2.94 4.71 -18.80
C TRP A 56 -2.23 4.41 -20.12
N LEU A 57 -1.16 3.60 -20.10
CA LEU A 57 -0.45 3.18 -21.33
C LEU A 57 -1.38 2.45 -22.30
N ALA A 58 -2.22 1.54 -21.81
CA ALA A 58 -3.18 0.83 -22.64
C ALA A 58 -4.20 1.78 -23.28
N ASN A 59 -4.73 2.73 -22.52
CA ASN A 59 -5.63 3.76 -23.07
C ASN A 59 -4.93 4.66 -24.08
N ARG A 60 -3.68 5.04 -23.83
CA ARG A 60 -2.87 5.81 -24.77
C ARG A 60 -2.65 5.06 -26.08
N THR A 61 -2.27 3.78 -26.02
CA THR A 61 -2.12 2.94 -27.22
C THR A 61 -3.44 2.79 -27.97
N ALA A 62 -4.57 2.77 -27.27
CA ALA A 62 -5.90 2.76 -27.86
C ALA A 62 -6.39 4.14 -28.37
N GLY A 63 -5.58 5.21 -28.24
CA GLY A 63 -5.95 6.56 -28.64
C GLY A 63 -7.04 7.21 -27.77
N ARG A 64 -7.23 6.71 -26.55
CA ARG A 64 -8.27 7.18 -25.60
C ARG A 64 -7.75 8.19 -24.58
N GLU A 65 -6.43 8.42 -24.53
CA GLU A 65 -5.81 9.46 -23.70
C GLU A 65 -5.43 10.66 -24.56
N THR A 66 -5.67 11.86 -24.04
CA THR A 66 -5.18 13.10 -24.65
C THR A 66 -3.86 13.48 -23.99
N LEU A 67 -2.85 13.80 -24.81
CA LEU A 67 -1.59 14.33 -24.30
C LEU A 67 -1.67 15.85 -24.29
N ILE A 68 -1.17 16.46 -23.22
CA ILE A 68 -0.92 17.90 -23.16
C ILE A 68 0.50 18.19 -23.64
N SER A 69 0.74 19.40 -24.16
CA SER A 69 2.10 19.85 -24.46
C SER A 69 2.87 20.12 -23.16
N LEU A 70 4.21 20.16 -23.24
CA LEU A 70 5.03 20.55 -22.09
C LEU A 70 4.72 21.99 -21.64
N ASP A 71 4.45 22.89 -22.58
CA ASP A 71 4.09 24.28 -22.29
C ASP A 71 2.71 24.41 -21.62
N ASP A 72 1.78 23.49 -21.93
CA ASP A 72 0.49 23.40 -21.24
C ASP A 72 0.68 22.84 -19.82
N LEU A 73 1.48 21.78 -19.66
CA LEU A 73 1.80 21.20 -18.35
C LEU A 73 2.47 22.23 -17.43
N GLU A 74 3.47 22.97 -17.93
CA GLU A 74 4.16 24.00 -17.14
C GLU A 74 3.19 25.09 -16.67
N ARG A 75 2.26 25.52 -17.53
CA ARG A 75 1.21 26.47 -17.16
C ARG A 75 0.25 25.93 -16.09
N GLU A 76 -0.15 24.67 -16.19
CA GLU A 76 -1.00 24.02 -15.18
C GLU A 76 -0.25 23.95 -13.83
N LEU A 77 1.01 23.50 -13.84
CA LEU A 77 1.82 23.40 -12.62
C LEU A 77 2.08 24.77 -11.96
N ILE A 78 2.28 25.84 -12.74
CA ILE A 78 2.36 27.20 -12.21
C ILE A 78 1.01 27.64 -11.61
N SER A 79 -0.10 27.38 -12.31
CA SER A 79 -1.46 27.70 -11.83
C SER A 79 -1.79 27.01 -10.51
N ASP A 80 -1.35 25.76 -10.35
CA ASP A 80 -1.55 24.96 -9.14
C ASP A 80 -0.55 25.32 -8.02
N GLY A 81 0.40 26.23 -8.28
CA GLY A 81 1.41 26.66 -7.32
C GLY A 81 2.50 25.62 -7.06
N LEU A 82 2.65 24.64 -7.95
CA LEU A 82 3.65 23.58 -7.87
C LEU A 82 4.99 23.98 -8.50
N LEU A 83 4.99 25.00 -9.35
CA LEU A 83 6.19 25.64 -9.90
C LEU A 83 6.15 27.16 -9.67
N PRO A 84 7.32 27.81 -9.53
CA PRO A 84 7.39 29.27 -9.56
C PRO A 84 7.03 29.76 -10.97
N GLY A 85 6.15 30.77 -11.03
CA GLY A 85 5.71 31.43 -12.28
C GLY A 85 6.58 32.61 -12.69
#